data_AF-A0A1E1W734-F1
#
_entry.id   AF-A0A1E1W734-F1
#
_cell.length_a   1.000
_cell.length_b   1.000
_cell.length_c   1.000
_cell.angle_alpha   90.00
_cell.angle_beta   90.00
_cell.angle_gamma   90.00
#
_symmetry.space_group_name_H-M   'P 1'
#
loop_
_entity.id
_entity.type
_entity.pdbx_description
1 polymer ?
#
loop_
_entity_poly.entity_id
_entity_poly.type
_entity_poly.pdbx_seq_one_letter_code
_entity_poly.pdbx_strand_id
1 'polypeptide(L)'
;PRPPFVAPHAVWVRYLCEVADTAKYNSLEKVEMLAALLHRTLPITVGDMRGEHLNRHVEAVGVRFRLLSCGLSLLQGDILPRSLARNILRERVYSCCLDYFCRGLQCPSRASGQLREDIISLIKFWQLMHSDKKYLKSSDIGEMETAGPSSQQSVYTTASADNRSSLHSSDIGSRHTTGWINTVPMSTTTLSSGAG
;
A
#
# COMPACT_ATOMS: atom_id res chain seq x y z
N PRO A 1 -21.97 -18.45 22.11
CA PRO A 1 -21.30 -18.46 20.78
C PRO A 1 -20.40 -19.69 20.65
N ARG A 2 -20.37 -20.35 19.48
CA ARG A 2 -19.48 -21.50 19.22
C ARG A 2 -18.17 -20.99 18.60
N PRO A 3 -17.03 -21.05 19.31
CA PRO A 3 -15.78 -20.53 18.80
C PRO A 3 -15.25 -21.39 17.64
N PRO A 4 -14.63 -20.79 16.60
CA PRO A 4 -14.01 -21.56 15.54
C PRO A 4 -12.75 -22.27 16.03
N PHE A 5 -12.47 -23.45 15.47
CA PHE A 5 -11.24 -24.19 15.75
C PHE A 5 -10.06 -23.61 14.95
N VAL A 6 -9.32 -22.68 15.57
CA VAL A 6 -8.24 -21.93 14.91
C VAL A 6 -6.84 -22.45 15.20
N ALA A 7 -6.68 -23.47 16.05
CA ALA A 7 -5.35 -23.98 16.45
C ALA A 7 -4.47 -24.41 15.25
N PRO A 8 -4.99 -25.13 14.22
CA PRO A 8 -4.18 -25.48 13.06
C PRO A 8 -3.71 -24.25 12.28
N HIS A 9 -4.62 -23.30 12.06
CA HIS A 9 -4.31 -22.03 11.39
C HIS A 9 -3.29 -21.21 12.19
N ALA A 10 -3.33 -21.26 13.52
CA ALA A 10 -2.37 -20.55 14.36
C ALA A 10 -0.94 -21.07 14.17
N VAL A 11 -0.76 -22.38 13.95
CA VAL A 11 0.54 -23.01 13.65
C VAL A 11 0.98 -22.64 12.24
N TRP A 12 0.09 -22.81 11.24
CA TRP A 12 0.38 -22.46 9.85
C TRP A 12 0.77 -21.00 9.68
N VAL A 13 0.01 -20.07 10.27
CA VAL A 13 0.32 -18.64 10.18
C VAL A 13 1.65 -18.31 10.87
N ARG A 14 1.98 -18.97 11.99
CA ARG A 14 3.29 -18.77 12.64
C ARG A 14 4.42 -19.19 11.70
N TYR A 15 4.30 -20.36 11.08
CA TYR A 15 5.27 -20.83 10.09
C TYR A 15 5.39 -19.86 8.90
N LEU A 16 4.27 -19.40 8.33
CA LEU A 16 4.29 -18.42 7.24
C LEU A 16 5.00 -17.12 7.62
N CYS A 17 4.80 -16.61 8.83
CA CYS A 17 5.52 -15.44 9.33
C CYS A 17 7.04 -15.69 9.41
N GLU A 18 7.47 -16.83 9.93
CA GLU A 18 8.90 -17.20 10.02
C GLU A 18 9.54 -17.33 8.63
N VAL A 19 8.81 -17.94 7.67
CA VAL A 19 9.26 -18.02 6.28
C VAL A 19 9.35 -16.62 5.67
N ALA A 20 8.37 -15.75 5.89
CA ALA A 20 8.40 -14.37 5.39
C ALA A 20 9.59 -13.56 5.96
N ASP A 21 9.85 -13.71 7.25
CA ASP A 21 10.94 -13.01 7.94
C ASP A 21 12.33 -13.41 7.45
N THR A 22 12.49 -14.65 7.02
CA THR A 22 13.75 -15.14 6.44
C THR A 22 13.83 -14.88 4.94
N ALA A 23 12.76 -15.16 4.19
CA ALA A 23 12.72 -15.08 2.73
C ALA A 23 13.02 -13.67 2.19
N LYS A 24 12.57 -12.63 2.90
CA LYS A 24 12.80 -11.22 2.51
C LYS A 24 14.27 -10.82 2.36
N TYR A 25 15.19 -11.62 2.90
CA TYR A 25 16.63 -11.40 2.80
C TYR A 25 17.39 -12.42 1.95
N ASN A 26 16.77 -13.54 1.57
CA ASN A 26 17.49 -14.65 0.95
C ASN A 26 16.87 -15.19 -0.34
N SER A 27 15.60 -14.89 -0.65
CA SER A 27 14.93 -15.50 -1.80
C SER A 27 13.69 -14.70 -2.22
N LEU A 28 13.82 -14.00 -3.35
CA LEU A 28 12.70 -13.29 -3.98
C LEU A 28 11.60 -14.26 -4.42
N GLU A 29 11.95 -15.42 -4.96
CA GLU A 29 10.98 -16.45 -5.37
C GLU A 29 10.07 -16.88 -4.20
N LYS A 30 10.64 -17.08 -3.01
CA LYS A 30 9.83 -17.39 -1.81
C LYS A 30 8.91 -16.23 -1.40
N VAL A 31 9.39 -14.99 -1.52
CA VAL A 31 8.57 -13.80 -1.27
C VAL A 31 7.40 -13.75 -2.26
N GLU A 32 7.63 -14.01 -3.54
CA GLU A 32 6.59 -14.02 -4.58
C GLU A 32 5.58 -15.14 -4.36
N MET A 33 6.03 -16.34 -3.98
CA MET A 33 5.15 -17.44 -3.60
C MET A 33 4.27 -17.08 -2.40
N LEU A 34 4.84 -16.43 -1.38
CA LEU A 34 4.07 -15.94 -0.23
C LEU A 34 3.06 -14.86 -0.63
N ALA A 35 3.45 -13.91 -1.47
CA ALA A 35 2.55 -12.88 -1.97
C ALA A 35 1.39 -13.49 -2.78
N ALA A 36 1.68 -14.46 -3.65
CA ALA A 36 0.67 -15.19 -4.42
C ALA A 36 -0.29 -15.98 -3.52
N LEU A 37 0.21 -16.59 -2.44
CA LEU A 37 -0.63 -17.25 -1.43
C LEU A 37 -1.55 -16.24 -0.73
N LEU A 38 -1.03 -15.07 -0.35
CA LEU A 38 -1.82 -14.03 0.31
C LEU A 38 -2.89 -13.44 -0.63
N HIS A 39 -2.57 -13.23 -1.91
CA HIS A 39 -3.54 -12.80 -2.92
C HIS A 39 -4.74 -13.74 -3.04
N ARG A 40 -4.51 -15.06 -2.95
CA ARG A 40 -5.57 -16.08 -2.98
C ARG A 40 -6.32 -16.21 -1.66
N THR A 41 -5.69 -15.86 -0.55
CA THR A 41 -6.25 -16.03 0.79
C THR A 41 -7.08 -14.82 1.25
N LEU A 42 -6.67 -13.60 0.88
CA LEU A 42 -7.25 -12.37 1.39
C LEU A 42 -8.33 -11.83 0.45
N PRO A 43 -9.63 -11.87 0.83
CA PRO A 43 -10.69 -11.25 0.05
C PRO A 43 -10.55 -9.72 0.05
N ILE A 44 -11.08 -9.08 -1.00
CA ILE A 44 -11.11 -7.62 -1.15
C ILE A 44 -12.41 -7.01 -0.61
N THR A 45 -13.44 -7.83 -0.40
CA THR A 45 -14.77 -7.42 0.06
C THR A 45 -14.78 -7.09 1.55
N VAL A 46 -15.63 -6.15 1.93
CA VAL A 46 -15.81 -5.70 3.32
C VAL A 46 -17.28 -5.84 3.71
N GLY A 47 -17.55 -6.54 4.80
CA GLY A 47 -18.91 -6.65 5.34
C GLY A 47 -19.83 -7.61 4.58
N ASP A 48 -19.30 -8.33 3.57
CA ASP A 48 -20.07 -9.31 2.80
C ASP A 48 -20.60 -10.43 3.71
N MET A 49 -21.80 -10.92 3.40
CA MET A 49 -22.48 -12.01 4.09
C MET A 49 -22.51 -13.29 3.26
N ARG A 50 -22.04 -13.24 2.00
CA ARG A 50 -22.22 -14.31 0.99
C ARG A 50 -21.06 -15.32 0.88
N GLY A 51 -20.06 -15.24 1.76
CA GLY A 51 -19.20 -16.40 2.07
C GLY A 51 -17.70 -16.25 1.79
N GLU A 52 -17.23 -15.17 1.17
CA GLU A 52 -15.79 -14.92 1.00
C GLU A 52 -15.25 -13.97 2.07
N HIS A 53 -15.22 -14.45 3.32
CA HIS A 53 -14.66 -13.67 4.42
C HIS A 53 -13.85 -14.52 5.38
N LEU A 54 -12.70 -13.99 5.81
CA LEU A 54 -12.00 -14.52 6.97
C LEU A 54 -12.94 -14.44 8.18
N ASN A 55 -12.82 -15.40 9.10
CA ASN A 55 -13.69 -15.47 10.26
C ASN A 55 -13.60 -14.17 11.11
N ARG A 56 -14.76 -13.59 11.46
CA ARG A 56 -14.88 -12.36 12.27
C ARG A 56 -15.06 -12.63 13.78
N HIS A 57 -15.01 -13.90 14.21
CA HIS A 57 -15.14 -14.27 15.62
C HIS A 57 -13.91 -13.80 16.41
N VAL A 58 -14.11 -13.28 17.62
CA VAL A 58 -13.03 -12.73 18.47
C VAL A 58 -11.91 -13.74 18.72
N GLU A 59 -12.25 -15.01 18.86
CA GLU A 59 -11.29 -16.12 19.03
C GLU A 59 -10.37 -16.35 17.81
N ALA A 60 -10.73 -15.87 16.62
CA ALA A 60 -9.87 -15.93 15.44
C ALA A 60 -8.98 -14.70 15.26
N VAL A 61 -9.16 -13.66 16.09
CA VAL A 61 -8.56 -12.33 15.89
C VAL A 61 -7.04 -12.40 15.83
N GLY A 62 -6.38 -13.08 16.76
CA GLY A 62 -4.92 -13.13 16.77
C GLY A 62 -4.33 -13.88 15.57
N VAL A 63 -5.01 -14.91 15.05
CA VAL A 63 -4.58 -15.62 13.83
C VAL A 63 -4.75 -14.72 12.61
N ARG A 64 -5.93 -14.08 12.48
CA ARG A 64 -6.23 -13.14 11.40
C ARG A 64 -5.20 -12.01 11.35
N PHE A 65 -4.98 -11.31 12.45
CA PHE A 65 -4.10 -10.15 12.48
C PHE A 65 -2.61 -10.50 12.37
N ARG A 66 -2.19 -11.72 12.76
CA ARG A 66 -0.84 -12.22 12.43
C ARG A 66 -0.67 -12.46 10.93
N LEU A 67 -1.65 -13.06 10.27
CA LEU A 67 -1.62 -13.24 8.81
C LEU A 67 -1.59 -11.89 8.07
N LEU A 68 -2.43 -10.94 8.50
CA LEU A 68 -2.43 -9.59 7.93
C LEU A 68 -1.11 -8.86 8.17
N SER A 69 -0.50 -9.03 9.35
CA SER A 69 0.84 -8.48 9.65
C SER A 69 1.91 -9.09 8.74
N CYS A 70 1.85 -10.40 8.49
CA CYS A 70 2.74 -11.07 7.55
C CYS A 70 2.65 -10.43 6.16
N GLY A 71 1.44 -10.29 5.62
CA GLY A 71 1.23 -9.69 4.29
C GLY A 71 1.67 -8.23 4.22
N LEU A 72 1.32 -7.42 5.23
CA LEU A 72 1.72 -6.03 5.27
C LEU A 72 3.25 -5.86 5.36
N SER A 73 3.94 -6.73 6.11
CA SER A 73 5.41 -6.66 6.23
C SER A 73 6.14 -6.87 4.91
N LEU A 74 5.60 -7.70 4.01
CA LEU A 74 6.14 -7.93 2.66
C LEU A 74 5.92 -6.73 1.74
N LEU A 75 4.90 -5.90 2.04
CA LEU A 75 4.54 -4.71 1.27
C LEU A 75 5.31 -3.46 1.71
N GLN A 76 5.98 -3.54 2.86
CA GLN A 76 6.79 -2.46 3.43
C GLN A 76 8.23 -2.51 2.88
N GLY A 77 8.74 -1.36 2.46
CA GLY A 77 10.04 -1.25 1.80
C GLY A 77 10.03 -1.77 0.36
N ASP A 78 11.18 -2.16 -0.17
CA ASP A 78 11.34 -2.58 -1.57
C ASP A 78 11.50 -4.11 -1.71
N ILE A 79 10.88 -4.88 -0.82
CA ILE A 79 10.93 -6.35 -0.82
C ILE A 79 10.22 -6.91 -2.06
N LEU A 80 8.98 -6.45 -2.30
CA LEU A 80 8.21 -6.78 -3.50
C LEU A 80 8.40 -5.71 -4.58
N PRO A 81 8.55 -6.10 -5.86
CA PRO A 81 8.59 -5.15 -6.97
C PRO A 81 7.38 -4.21 -6.97
N ARG A 82 7.60 -2.94 -7.34
CA ARG A 82 6.49 -1.99 -7.54
C ARG A 82 5.62 -2.50 -8.68
N SER A 83 4.37 -2.77 -8.39
CA SER A 83 3.41 -3.33 -9.35
C SER A 83 1.98 -3.05 -8.89
N LEU A 84 1.03 -3.10 -9.83
CA LEU A 84 -0.40 -3.06 -9.50
C LEU A 84 -0.77 -4.19 -8.53
N ALA A 85 -0.21 -5.40 -8.71
CA ALA A 85 -0.44 -6.53 -7.81
C ALA A 85 -0.05 -6.19 -6.36
N ARG A 86 1.07 -5.51 -6.15
CA ARG A 86 1.49 -5.02 -4.82
C ARG A 86 0.44 -4.08 -4.19
N ASN A 87 -0.14 -3.18 -4.98
CA ASN A 87 -1.20 -2.27 -4.51
C ASN A 87 -2.51 -3.01 -4.21
N ILE A 88 -2.90 -3.95 -5.07
CA ILE A 88 -4.07 -4.82 -4.84
C ILE A 88 -3.90 -5.65 -3.57
N LEU A 89 -2.71 -6.19 -3.30
CA LEU A 89 -2.47 -6.94 -2.07
C LEU A 89 -2.61 -6.04 -0.84
N ARG A 90 -2.09 -4.82 -0.91
CA ARG A 90 -2.25 -3.82 0.15
C ARG A 90 -3.72 -3.52 0.41
N GLU A 91 -4.49 -3.27 -0.64
CA GLU A 91 -5.94 -3.04 -0.54
C GLU A 91 -6.63 -4.23 0.14
N ARG A 92 -6.34 -5.47 -0.27
CA ARG A 92 -6.88 -6.68 0.37
C ARG A 92 -6.54 -6.78 1.85
N VAL A 93 -5.33 -6.42 2.27
CA VAL A 93 -4.96 -6.38 3.69
C VAL A 93 -5.83 -5.36 4.45
N TYR A 94 -6.04 -4.17 3.90
CA TYR A 94 -6.89 -3.14 4.50
C TYR A 94 -8.37 -3.54 4.53
N SER A 95 -8.91 -4.06 3.44
CA SER A 95 -10.27 -4.59 3.39
C SER A 95 -10.47 -5.70 4.43
N CYS A 96 -9.56 -6.67 4.51
CA CYS A 96 -9.62 -7.72 5.53
C CYS A 96 -9.48 -7.18 6.97
N CYS A 97 -8.76 -6.10 7.20
CA CYS A 97 -8.74 -5.46 8.52
C CYS A 97 -10.11 -4.85 8.85
N LEU A 98 -10.67 -4.05 7.93
CA LEU A 98 -11.97 -3.39 8.10
C LEU A 98 -13.11 -4.40 8.26
N ASP A 99 -13.09 -5.47 7.47
CA ASP A 99 -14.09 -6.54 7.48
C ASP A 99 -14.25 -7.18 8.86
N TYR A 100 -13.18 -7.28 9.66
CA TYR A 100 -13.28 -7.80 11.03
C TYR A 100 -14.27 -7.00 11.88
N PHE A 101 -14.30 -5.68 11.72
CA PHE A 101 -15.15 -4.77 12.49
C PHE A 101 -16.59 -4.69 11.98
N CYS A 102 -16.91 -5.33 10.86
CA CYS A 102 -18.28 -5.43 10.34
C CYS A 102 -19.17 -6.43 11.12
N ARG A 103 -18.67 -7.00 12.22
CA ARG A 103 -19.44 -7.83 13.15
C ARG A 103 -19.66 -7.09 14.46
N GLY A 104 -20.80 -7.35 15.12
CA GLY A 104 -21.07 -6.84 16.46
C GLY A 104 -20.00 -7.24 17.49
N LEU A 105 -19.85 -6.41 18.52
CA LEU A 105 -18.89 -6.60 19.61
C LEU A 105 -19.08 -7.95 20.30
N GLN A 106 -17.97 -8.62 20.59
CA GLN A 106 -17.94 -9.90 21.30
C GLN A 106 -16.87 -9.87 22.38
N CYS A 107 -17.21 -10.37 23.56
CA CYS A 107 -16.24 -10.55 24.63
C CYS A 107 -15.38 -11.79 24.37
N PRO A 108 -14.04 -11.70 24.45
CA PRO A 108 -13.17 -12.87 24.36
C PRO A 108 -13.43 -13.84 25.52
N SER A 109 -13.28 -15.13 25.25
CA SER A 109 -13.50 -16.21 26.23
C SER A 109 -12.22 -17.00 26.55
N ARG A 110 -11.08 -16.59 25.99
CA ARG A 110 -9.78 -17.26 26.17
C ARG A 110 -9.17 -17.07 27.55
N ALA A 111 -8.27 -17.99 27.90
CA ALA A 111 -7.37 -17.84 29.03
C ALA A 111 -6.50 -16.56 28.88
N SER A 112 -6.16 -15.95 30.02
CA SER A 112 -5.44 -14.66 30.10
C SER A 112 -4.16 -14.61 29.26
N GLY A 113 -3.35 -15.67 29.27
CA GLY A 113 -2.12 -15.75 28.49
C GLY A 113 -2.37 -15.72 26.98
N GLN A 114 -3.34 -16.48 26.48
CA GLN A 114 -3.66 -16.50 25.05
C GLN A 114 -4.30 -15.18 24.59
N LEU A 115 -5.16 -14.60 25.43
CA LEU A 115 -5.76 -13.30 25.16
C LEU A 115 -4.69 -12.20 25.07
N ARG A 116 -3.68 -12.23 25.95
CA ARG A 116 -2.54 -11.32 25.90
C ARG A 116 -1.81 -11.39 24.55
N GLU A 117 -1.55 -12.59 24.03
CA GLU A 117 -0.90 -12.76 22.73
C GLU A 117 -1.75 -12.26 21.56
N ASP A 118 -3.08 -12.45 21.63
CA ASP A 118 -4.00 -11.92 20.63
C ASP A 118 -4.01 -10.37 20.65
N ILE A 119 -3.99 -9.75 21.83
CA ILE A 119 -3.90 -8.29 22.01
C ILE A 119 -2.55 -7.77 21.47
N ILE A 120 -1.44 -8.43 21.80
CA ILE A 120 -0.12 -8.05 21.29
C ILE A 120 -0.09 -8.10 19.76
N SER A 121 -0.72 -9.13 19.16
CA SER A 121 -0.81 -9.26 17.71
C SER A 121 -1.57 -8.08 17.07
N LEU A 122 -2.66 -7.62 17.69
CA LEU A 122 -3.41 -6.43 17.28
C LEU A 122 -2.57 -5.15 17.37
N ILE A 123 -1.86 -4.96 18.48
CA ILE A 123 -0.99 -3.79 18.70
C ILE A 123 0.12 -3.75 17.64
N LYS A 124 0.79 -4.89 17.41
CA LYS A 124 1.84 -5.01 16.39
C LYS A 124 1.31 -4.70 14.99
N PHE A 125 0.14 -5.24 14.64
CA PHE A 125 -0.49 -4.93 13.35
C PHE A 125 -0.81 -3.44 13.23
N TRP A 126 -1.36 -2.82 14.27
CA TRP A 126 -1.67 -1.39 14.27
C TRP A 126 -0.41 -0.53 14.07
N GLN A 127 0.68 -0.85 14.77
CA GLN A 127 1.97 -0.16 14.58
C GLN A 127 2.49 -0.32 13.14
N LEU A 128 2.39 -1.55 12.60
CA LEU A 128 2.78 -1.86 11.24
C LEU A 128 1.98 -1.03 10.24
N MET A 129 0.65 -1.04 10.34
CA MET A 129 -0.28 -0.26 9.52
C MET A 129 -0.03 1.25 9.64
N HIS A 130 0.15 1.77 10.85
CA HIS A 130 0.43 3.19 11.08
C HIS A 130 1.73 3.63 10.40
N SER A 131 2.76 2.77 10.45
CA SER A 131 4.03 3.04 9.78
C SER A 131 3.96 2.87 8.26
N ASP A 132 2.95 2.18 7.71
CA ASP A 132 2.84 1.93 6.26
C ASP A 132 2.68 3.21 5.44
N LYS A 133 2.13 4.27 6.06
CA LYS A 133 2.01 5.61 5.47
C LYS A 133 3.30 6.12 4.82
N LYS A 134 4.47 5.77 5.36
CA LYS A 134 5.76 6.19 4.80
C LYS A 134 6.07 5.51 3.47
N TYR A 135 5.62 4.27 3.28
CA TYR A 135 5.85 3.51 2.05
C TYR A 135 4.85 3.84 0.94
N LEU A 136 3.67 4.38 1.29
CA LEU A 136 2.71 4.92 0.33
C LEU A 136 3.24 6.16 -0.39
N LYS A 137 3.90 7.06 0.34
CA LYS A 137 4.47 8.28 -0.26
C LYS A 137 5.67 7.99 -1.16
N SER A 138 6.41 6.92 -0.86
CA SER A 138 7.54 6.48 -1.67
C SER A 138 7.11 5.80 -2.97
N SER A 139 5.89 5.27 -3.08
CA SER A 139 5.39 4.65 -4.32
C SER A 139 5.00 5.66 -5.40
N ASP A 140 4.53 6.85 -5.05
CA ASP A 140 4.11 7.89 -6.02
C ASP A 140 5.28 8.44 -6.85
N ILE A 141 6.50 8.43 -6.31
CA ILE A 141 7.70 8.93 -7.00
C ILE A 141 8.14 8.03 -8.16
N GLY A 142 7.81 6.73 -8.11
CA GLY A 142 8.32 5.74 -9.07
C GLY A 142 7.55 5.63 -10.38
N GLU A 143 6.32 6.14 -10.46
CA GLU A 143 5.46 6.00 -11.63
C GLU A 143 5.64 7.15 -12.65
N MET A 144 6.08 8.32 -12.18
CA MET A 144 6.34 9.50 -13.03
C MET A 144 7.60 9.34 -13.91
N GLU A 145 8.57 8.52 -13.52
CA GLU A 145 9.86 8.40 -14.22
C GLU A 145 9.85 7.41 -15.41
N THR A 146 8.73 6.75 -15.69
CA THR A 146 8.62 5.80 -16.83
C THR A 146 8.06 6.42 -18.11
N ALA A 147 7.70 7.72 -18.10
CA ALA A 147 7.34 8.46 -19.30
C ALA A 147 8.57 9.23 -19.81
N GLY A 148 9.43 8.55 -20.58
CA GLY A 148 10.55 9.20 -21.26
C GLY A 148 10.11 10.28 -22.27
N PRO A 149 10.92 11.31 -22.54
CA PRO A 149 10.56 12.40 -23.46
C PRO A 149 10.85 12.01 -24.92
N SER A 150 9.86 11.48 -25.63
CA SER A 150 9.77 11.40 -27.10
C SER A 150 8.41 10.78 -27.45
N SER A 151 7.54 11.30 -28.32
CA SER A 151 7.72 12.23 -29.42
C SER A 151 6.42 12.99 -29.67
N GLN A 152 6.56 14.24 -30.07
CA GLN A 152 5.50 15.03 -30.68
C GLN A 152 5.17 14.42 -32.07
N GLN A 153 3.94 13.97 -32.29
CA GLN A 153 3.31 14.12 -33.61
C GLN A 153 1.78 14.17 -33.47
N SER A 154 1.24 15.34 -33.78
CA SER A 154 -0.19 15.67 -33.87
C SER A 154 -0.81 15.04 -35.11
N VAL A 155 -2.16 14.88 -35.14
CA VAL A 155 -3.05 15.48 -36.16
C VAL A 155 -4.48 14.83 -36.22
N TYR A 156 -5.49 15.68 -35.91
CA TYR A 156 -6.94 15.72 -36.21
C TYR A 156 -7.91 14.54 -35.93
N THR A 157 -8.94 14.78 -35.08
CA THR A 157 -10.34 14.99 -35.52
C THR A 157 -11.21 15.53 -34.38
N THR A 158 -12.19 16.34 -34.79
CA THR A 158 -13.08 17.25 -34.05
C THR A 158 -14.31 16.56 -33.41
N ALA A 159 -14.75 17.05 -32.25
CA ALA A 159 -16.11 17.60 -31.99
C ALA A 159 -16.57 17.42 -30.52
N SER A 160 -16.65 18.56 -29.83
CA SER A 160 -17.73 19.04 -28.95
C SER A 160 -18.62 18.05 -28.18
N ALA A 161 -18.58 18.16 -26.85
CA ALA A 161 -19.80 18.36 -26.05
C ALA A 161 -19.44 19.00 -24.71
N ASP A 162 -19.92 20.23 -24.52
CA ASP A 162 -19.97 20.97 -23.27
C ASP A 162 -20.59 20.13 -22.13
N ASN A 163 -20.01 20.20 -20.94
CA ASN A 163 -20.84 20.33 -19.75
C ASN A 163 -20.18 21.29 -18.76
N ARG A 164 -20.81 22.47 -18.68
CA ARG A 164 -20.45 23.60 -17.83
C ARG A 164 -21.03 23.37 -16.43
N SER A 165 -20.20 23.49 -15.40
CA SER A 165 -20.59 24.18 -14.17
C SER A 165 -19.36 24.84 -13.56
N SER A 166 -19.29 26.15 -13.78
CA SER A 166 -18.36 27.11 -13.19
C SER A 166 -18.98 27.70 -11.90
N LEU A 167 -18.10 28.26 -11.05
CA LEU A 167 -18.24 29.30 -10.01
C LEU A 167 -17.64 28.79 -8.69
N HIS A 168 -16.64 29.40 -8.05
CA HIS A 168 -15.85 30.60 -8.29
C HIS A 168 -14.64 30.50 -7.32
N SER A 169 -13.42 30.48 -7.84
CA SER A 169 -12.35 31.48 -7.64
C SER A 169 -12.17 32.05 -6.22
N SER A 170 -10.98 31.78 -5.67
CA SER A 170 -10.15 32.82 -5.05
C SER A 170 -8.69 32.54 -5.40
N ASP A 171 -8.22 33.25 -6.42
CA ASP A 171 -6.81 33.40 -6.79
C ASP A 171 -5.94 33.84 -5.61
N ILE A 172 -4.68 33.37 -5.53
CA ILE A 172 -3.53 34.25 -5.78
C ILE A 172 -2.23 33.44 -6.01
N GLY A 173 -1.60 33.64 -7.17
CA GLY A 173 -0.14 33.70 -7.25
C GLY A 173 0.67 32.56 -7.90
N SER A 174 0.21 31.91 -8.98
CA SER A 174 1.08 31.07 -9.83
C SER A 174 1.47 31.82 -11.10
N ARG A 175 2.65 32.43 -11.12
CA ARG A 175 3.30 32.87 -12.37
C ARG A 175 3.99 31.66 -13.00
N HIS A 176 3.26 30.99 -13.86
CA HIS A 176 3.77 30.03 -14.83
C HIS A 176 4.43 30.81 -15.98
N THR A 177 5.73 30.60 -16.20
CA THR A 177 6.40 30.98 -17.45
C THR A 177 6.85 29.71 -18.15
N THR A 178 6.00 29.21 -19.04
CA THR A 178 6.35 28.14 -19.99
C THR A 178 7.15 28.74 -21.14
N GLY A 179 8.35 28.25 -21.43
CA GLY A 179 9.08 28.67 -22.62
C GLY A 179 10.47 28.05 -22.73
N TRP A 180 10.59 27.06 -23.60
CA TRP A 180 11.84 26.43 -24.02
C TRP A 180 12.75 27.48 -24.67
N ILE A 181 14.00 27.63 -24.22
CA ILE A 181 15.14 28.10 -25.04
C ILE A 181 16.42 27.57 -24.38
N ASN A 182 17.03 26.57 -25.03
CA ASN A 182 18.46 26.31 -24.92
C ASN A 182 19.13 27.04 -26.08
N THR A 183 19.85 28.12 -25.79
CA THR A 183 20.88 28.64 -26.69
C THR A 183 22.04 29.17 -25.87
N VAL A 184 23.13 28.42 -25.81
CA VAL A 184 24.46 28.98 -25.57
C VAL A 184 25.07 29.37 -26.92
N PRO A 185 25.69 30.56 -26.99
CA PRO A 185 26.96 30.65 -27.71
C PRO A 185 28.06 31.36 -26.90
N MET A 186 29.23 30.73 -26.94
CA MET A 186 30.60 31.26 -26.78
C MET A 186 30.82 32.63 -27.46
N SER A 187 31.72 33.56 -27.11
CA SER A 187 33.04 33.57 -26.42
C SER A 187 33.47 35.01 -26.04
N THR A 188 34.44 35.13 -25.10
CA THR A 188 35.50 36.16 -24.87
C THR A 188 35.26 37.67 -25.14
N THR A 189 35.64 38.58 -24.22
CA THR A 189 36.98 39.24 -24.09
C THR A 189 36.97 40.37 -23.01
N THR A 190 37.94 40.30 -22.08
CA THR A 190 38.71 41.36 -21.35
C THR A 190 38.11 42.57 -20.58
N LEU A 191 38.63 42.70 -19.34
CA LEU A 191 39.22 43.88 -18.65
C LEU A 191 38.34 45.10 -18.26
N SER A 192 38.27 45.41 -16.95
CA SER A 192 38.96 46.56 -16.32
C SER A 192 38.53 46.79 -14.85
N SER A 193 39.53 46.93 -13.96
CA SER A 193 39.71 47.84 -12.80
C SER A 193 38.46 48.34 -12.04
N GLY A 194 38.34 48.24 -10.72
CA GLY A 194 39.27 48.74 -9.70
C GLY A 194 38.91 50.17 -9.29
N ALA A 195 38.43 50.35 -8.04
CA ALA A 195 38.31 51.57 -7.20
C ALA A 195 36.96 51.54 -6.46
N GLY A 196 36.84 51.72 -5.15
CA GLY A 196 37.79 52.01 -4.08
C GLY A 196 37.09 51.84 -2.73
#